data_AF-A0A8C5N4P4-F1
#
_entry.id   AF-A0A8C5N4P4-F1
#
_cell.length_a   1.000
_cell.length_b   1.000
_cell.length_c   1.000
_cell.angle_alpha   90.00
_cell.angle_beta   90.00
_cell.angle_gamma   90.00
#
_symmetry.space_group_name_H-M   'P 1'
#
loop_
_entity.id
_entity.type
_entity.pdbx_description
1 polymer ?
#
loop_
_entity_poly.entity_id
_entity_poly.type
_entity_poly.pdbx_seq_one_letter_code
_entity_poly.pdbx_strand_id
1 'polypeptide(L)'
;MASEEATTDNHEIKEPVEDTEPSTLLFESTENYPVQDTELPKEDEGRLNQIPLQIQPDSTAVPTSDRIKQPEENDCPIMTINSLSDFTRFSNSSHESCCFTPTISDLLNDEDLLYTLQIKLDPCHPTVKNWRNFASKWGMSYDELCFLEQKQQSPTVGFLLRNSERTVEQLIDLCKLYRRVDVQKVLSKWVNVDWPVKLHKSVKSSM
;
A
#
# COMPACT_ATOMS: atom_id res chain seq x y z
N MET A 1 -8.58 -37.26 68.21
CA MET A 1 -8.01 -35.93 67.93
C MET A 1 -8.49 -35.52 66.56
N ALA A 2 -9.38 -34.53 66.51
CA ALA A 2 -10.02 -34.03 65.30
C ALA A 2 -9.27 -32.81 64.76
N SER A 3 -9.27 -32.65 63.45
CA SER A 3 -8.76 -31.48 62.71
C SER A 3 -9.88 -30.47 62.53
N GLU A 4 -9.63 -29.20 62.84
CA GLU A 4 -10.44 -28.05 62.44
C GLU A 4 -9.52 -26.85 62.14
N GLU A 5 -10.02 -25.99 61.24
CA GLU A 5 -9.32 -25.01 60.42
C GLU A 5 -9.55 -23.55 60.89
N ALA A 6 -8.80 -22.61 60.29
CA ALA A 6 -9.04 -21.17 60.18
C ALA A 6 -8.65 -20.30 61.40
N THR A 7 -8.14 -19.05 61.31
CA THR A 7 -8.29 -17.98 60.32
C THR A 7 -7.20 -16.91 60.52
N THR A 8 -6.75 -16.33 59.40
CA THR A 8 -6.38 -14.92 59.15
C THR A 8 -5.41 -14.20 60.10
N ASP A 9 -4.19 -13.99 59.63
CA ASP A 9 -3.37 -12.84 60.02
C ASP A 9 -3.27 -11.89 58.82
N ASN A 10 -3.74 -10.67 59.00
CA ASN A 10 -3.69 -9.58 58.04
C ASN A 10 -3.09 -8.39 58.79
N HIS A 11 -1.79 -8.14 58.62
CA HIS A 11 -1.25 -6.79 58.74
C HIS A 11 0.01 -6.63 57.89
N GLU A 12 -0.14 -5.77 56.88
CA GLU A 12 0.84 -4.95 56.18
C GLU A 12 2.34 -5.25 56.41
N ILE A 13 3.02 -5.61 55.32
CA ILE A 13 4.36 -5.10 55.04
C ILE A 13 4.35 -4.62 53.59
N LYS A 14 4.24 -3.30 53.42
CA LYS A 14 4.45 -2.63 52.13
C LYS A 14 5.92 -2.76 51.80
N GLU A 15 6.26 -3.43 50.70
CA GLU A 15 7.61 -3.37 50.15
C GLU A 15 7.88 -1.93 49.65
N PRO A 16 9.03 -1.34 50.01
CA PRO A 16 9.41 -0.03 49.51
C PRO A 16 9.77 -0.10 48.02
N VAL A 17 9.27 0.89 47.30
CA VAL A 17 9.52 1.22 45.90
C VAL A 17 10.99 1.09 45.52
N GLU A 18 11.24 0.39 44.41
CA GLU A 18 12.56 0.22 43.82
C GLU A 18 13.08 1.58 43.31
N ASP A 19 13.93 2.22 44.12
CA ASP A 19 14.72 3.40 43.73
C ASP A 19 15.64 2.99 42.58
N THR A 20 15.13 3.06 41.34
CA THR A 20 15.96 3.04 40.15
C THR A 20 16.46 4.46 39.92
N GLU A 21 17.64 4.75 40.44
CA GLU A 21 18.45 5.92 40.10
C GLU A 21 18.51 6.08 38.57
N PRO A 22 18.06 7.21 37.98
CA PRO A 22 18.27 7.46 36.58
C PRO A 22 19.77 7.67 36.38
N SER A 23 20.44 6.71 35.76
CA SER A 23 21.82 6.89 35.28
C SER A 23 21.89 8.18 34.47
N THR A 24 22.65 9.15 34.98
CA THR A 24 23.04 10.34 34.26
C THR A 24 23.94 9.91 33.13
N LEU A 25 23.36 9.74 31.93
CA LEU A 25 24.15 9.66 30.71
C LEU A 25 24.85 11.00 30.56
N LEU A 26 26.14 11.03 30.90
CA LEU A 26 27.03 12.12 30.57
C LEU A 26 27.11 12.19 29.04
N PHE A 27 26.27 13.03 28.45
CA PHE A 27 26.31 13.35 27.03
C PHE A 27 27.48 14.32 26.82
N GLU A 28 28.66 13.79 26.55
CA GLU A 28 29.75 14.58 25.99
C GLU A 28 29.39 14.87 24.53
N SER A 29 28.74 16.03 24.31
CA SER A 29 28.40 16.54 22.99
C SER A 29 29.67 16.93 22.23
N THR A 30 30.33 15.95 21.63
CA THR A 30 31.28 16.24 20.54
C THR A 30 30.52 16.18 19.22
N GLU A 31 29.58 17.11 19.06
CA GLU A 31 28.90 17.38 17.79
C GLU A 31 29.88 18.13 16.87
N ASN A 32 30.72 17.38 16.15
CA ASN A 32 31.41 17.92 14.97
C ASN A 32 30.56 17.61 13.73
N TYR A 33 29.41 18.26 13.62
CA TYR A 33 28.70 18.38 12.35
C TYR A 33 29.14 19.67 11.66
N PRO A 34 29.37 19.66 10.33
CA PRO A 34 29.66 20.89 9.61
C PRO A 34 28.42 21.78 9.65
N VAL A 35 28.52 22.88 10.40
CA VAL A 35 27.52 23.96 10.35
C VAL A 35 27.64 24.62 8.98
N GLN A 36 26.55 24.68 8.23
CA GLN A 36 26.50 25.49 7.02
C GLN A 36 26.33 26.95 7.44
N ASP A 37 27.37 27.75 7.23
CA ASP A 37 27.30 29.20 7.42
C ASP A 37 26.25 29.79 6.48
N THR A 38 25.14 30.23 7.06
CA THR A 38 24.14 31.08 6.39
C THR A 38 24.39 32.52 6.79
N GLU A 39 25.58 33.04 6.48
CA GLU A 39 25.78 34.48 6.52
C GLU A 39 24.96 35.13 5.40
N LEU A 40 23.98 35.94 5.80
CA LEU A 40 23.29 36.87 4.91
C LEU A 40 24.34 37.78 4.25
N PRO A 41 24.35 37.92 2.91
CA PRO A 41 25.15 38.95 2.27
C PRO A 41 24.65 40.32 2.71
N LYS A 42 25.58 41.10 3.27
CA LYS A 42 25.38 42.52 3.60
C LYS A 42 24.99 43.29 2.34
N GLU A 43 24.03 44.19 2.50
CA GLU A 43 23.66 45.21 1.52
C GLU A 43 24.91 45.89 0.96
N ASP A 44 25.03 45.91 -0.37
CA ASP A 44 25.69 46.99 -1.09
C ASP A 44 24.77 47.45 -2.21
N GLU A 45 24.50 48.75 -2.21
CA GLU A 45 23.54 49.44 -3.06
C GLU A 45 23.94 49.35 -4.54
N GLY A 46 23.01 48.89 -5.39
CA GLY A 46 23.21 49.06 -6.83
C GLY A 46 22.23 48.32 -7.73
N ARG A 47 21.10 49.00 -8.03
CA ARG A 47 20.11 48.71 -9.10
C ARG A 47 18.92 47.82 -8.71
N LEU A 48 18.01 48.44 -7.97
CA LEU A 48 16.59 48.09 -7.98
C LEU A 48 15.97 48.48 -9.34
N ASN A 49 15.65 47.50 -10.18
CA ASN A 49 14.67 47.68 -11.26
C ASN A 49 13.27 47.49 -10.67
N GLN A 50 12.72 48.55 -10.09
CA GLN A 50 11.30 48.65 -9.80
C GLN A 50 10.57 49.02 -11.10
N ILE A 51 9.66 48.16 -11.57
CA ILE A 51 8.65 48.56 -12.57
C ILE A 51 7.33 48.74 -11.82
N PRO A 52 6.78 49.97 -11.73
CA PRO A 52 5.54 50.25 -11.01
C PRO A 52 4.30 49.72 -11.73
N LEU A 53 3.35 49.19 -10.94
CA LEU A 53 1.97 48.93 -11.33
C LEU A 53 1.19 50.26 -11.37
N GLN A 54 0.78 50.73 -12.55
CA GLN A 54 -0.21 51.79 -12.74
C GLN A 54 -1.08 51.44 -13.95
N ILE A 55 -2.33 51.02 -13.70
CA ILE A 55 -3.36 50.83 -14.73
C ILE A 55 -4.34 51.99 -14.59
N GLN A 56 -4.37 52.88 -15.58
CA GLN A 56 -5.50 53.78 -15.81
C GLN A 56 -6.30 53.32 -17.04
N PRO A 57 -7.62 53.51 -17.06
CA PRO A 57 -8.50 52.99 -18.09
C PRO A 57 -8.63 54.00 -19.24
N ASP A 58 -8.55 53.54 -20.49
CA ASP A 58 -9.51 54.06 -21.46
C ASP A 58 -9.75 53.10 -22.61
N SER A 59 -10.99 53.15 -23.07
CA SER A 59 -11.59 52.31 -24.09
C SER A 59 -10.88 52.43 -25.44
N THR A 60 -10.82 51.32 -26.20
CA THR A 60 -11.49 51.15 -27.51
C THR A 60 -10.90 49.95 -28.27
N ALA A 61 -11.80 49.07 -28.73
CA ALA A 61 -11.68 48.06 -29.81
C ALA A 61 -10.90 46.74 -29.58
N VAL A 62 -11.66 45.64 -29.74
CA VAL A 62 -11.40 44.18 -29.66
C VAL A 62 -10.73 43.62 -30.95
N PRO A 63 -10.49 42.29 -31.13
CA PRO A 63 -9.98 41.22 -30.24
C PRO A 63 -8.80 40.43 -30.88
N THR A 64 -7.91 39.84 -30.08
CA THR A 64 -7.18 38.61 -30.50
C THR A 64 -7.07 37.61 -29.35
N SER A 65 -7.41 36.37 -29.68
CA SER A 65 -7.42 35.14 -28.89
C SER A 65 -6.25 34.95 -27.93
N ASP A 66 -6.55 34.58 -26.68
CA ASP A 66 -6.34 33.22 -26.17
C ASP A 66 -6.79 33.13 -24.71
N ARG A 67 -7.97 32.55 -24.46
CA ARG A 67 -8.43 32.21 -23.11
C ARG A 67 -8.78 30.74 -23.05
N ILE A 68 -8.03 30.01 -22.22
CA ILE A 68 -8.22 28.61 -21.86
C ILE A 68 -9.67 28.42 -21.37
N LYS A 69 -10.42 27.54 -22.03
CA LYS A 69 -11.78 27.15 -21.65
C LYS A 69 -11.72 25.92 -20.76
N GLN A 70 -12.37 25.98 -19.60
CA GLN A 70 -12.78 24.78 -18.86
C GLN A 70 -13.94 24.10 -19.61
N PRO A 71 -14.00 22.76 -19.66
CA PRO A 71 -15.21 22.07 -20.04
C PRO A 71 -15.93 21.54 -18.78
N GLU A 72 -17.13 22.05 -18.53
CA GLU A 72 -18.14 21.37 -17.72
C GLU A 72 -19.32 21.00 -18.63
N GLU A 73 -19.80 19.77 -18.40
CA GLU A 73 -21.07 19.11 -18.77
C GLU A 73 -21.70 19.35 -20.16
N ASN A 74 -21.91 18.26 -20.92
CA ASN A 74 -23.27 17.91 -21.34
C ASN A 74 -23.39 16.49 -21.91
N ASP A 75 -24.60 15.98 -21.74
CA ASP A 75 -25.16 14.68 -22.04
C ASP A 75 -24.89 14.09 -23.43
N CYS A 76 -25.00 12.76 -23.47
CA CYS A 76 -24.84 11.85 -24.61
C CYS A 76 -25.72 12.20 -25.83
N PRO A 77 -25.39 11.62 -27.00
CA PRO A 77 -26.31 10.61 -27.53
C PRO A 77 -25.65 9.33 -28.08
N ILE A 78 -26.43 8.25 -27.97
CA ILE A 78 -26.22 6.86 -28.41
C ILE A 78 -26.11 6.76 -29.96
N MET A 79 -25.49 5.66 -30.45
CA MET A 79 -25.46 5.06 -31.82
C MET A 79 -24.01 5.07 -32.38
N THR A 80 -23.37 4.00 -32.88
CA THR A 80 -23.77 2.67 -33.34
C THR A 80 -22.51 1.79 -33.45
N ILE A 81 -22.66 0.54 -33.01
CA ILE A 81 -21.81 -0.64 -33.27
C ILE A 81 -21.45 -0.84 -34.76
N ASN A 82 -20.17 -0.97 -35.10
CA ASN A 82 -19.59 -2.11 -35.85
C ASN A 82 -18.20 -1.81 -36.45
N SER A 83 -17.36 -2.86 -36.40
CA SER A 83 -16.24 -3.15 -37.31
C SER A 83 -14.83 -2.71 -36.88
N LEU A 84 -14.13 -3.58 -36.14
CA LEU A 84 -13.00 -4.30 -36.73
C LEU A 84 -12.76 -5.60 -35.96
N SER A 85 -13.33 -6.66 -36.51
CA SER A 85 -13.12 -8.05 -36.15
C SER A 85 -11.82 -8.52 -36.79
N ASP A 86 -10.81 -8.87 -35.99
CA ASP A 86 -9.61 -9.57 -36.51
C ASP A 86 -8.86 -10.41 -35.45
N PHE A 87 -9.58 -11.05 -34.52
CA PHE A 87 -9.03 -12.17 -33.74
C PHE A 87 -10.11 -13.23 -33.46
N THR A 88 -10.60 -13.89 -34.49
CA THR A 88 -11.37 -15.14 -34.34
C THR A 88 -10.66 -16.29 -35.04
N ARG A 89 -9.91 -17.08 -34.27
CA ARG A 89 -9.85 -18.53 -34.49
C ARG A 89 -9.36 -19.30 -33.26
N PHE A 90 -10.23 -19.45 -32.27
CA PHE A 90 -10.31 -20.70 -31.51
C PHE A 90 -11.78 -21.15 -31.50
N SER A 91 -12.04 -22.16 -32.31
CA SER A 91 -13.35 -22.73 -32.56
C SER A 91 -13.87 -23.50 -31.34
N ASN A 92 -15.06 -23.09 -30.88
CA ASN A 92 -16.16 -23.89 -30.37
C ASN A 92 -15.84 -25.32 -29.91
N SER A 93 -15.71 -25.48 -28.60
CA SER A 93 -16.17 -26.67 -27.88
C SER A 93 -17.15 -26.18 -26.82
N SER A 94 -18.39 -26.65 -26.93
CA SER A 94 -19.52 -26.27 -26.10
C SER A 94 -19.39 -26.87 -24.70
N HIS A 95 -18.60 -26.22 -23.85
CA HIS A 95 -18.80 -26.20 -22.41
C HIS A 95 -18.55 -24.75 -22.00
N GLU A 96 -19.52 -24.12 -21.32
CA GLU A 96 -19.29 -22.87 -20.60
C GLU A 96 -18.26 -23.13 -19.49
N SER A 97 -17.00 -23.26 -19.87
CA SER A 97 -15.87 -23.23 -18.96
C SER A 97 -15.68 -21.77 -18.61
N CYS A 98 -16.50 -21.29 -17.68
CA CYS A 98 -16.40 -19.95 -17.13
C CYS A 98 -14.92 -19.61 -16.88
N CYS A 99 -14.42 -18.59 -17.59
CA CYS A 99 -13.04 -18.13 -17.49
C CYS A 99 -12.89 -17.36 -16.18
N PHE A 100 -12.92 -18.06 -15.05
CA PHE A 100 -12.74 -17.45 -13.75
C PHE A 100 -11.28 -16.97 -13.63
N THR A 101 -11.10 -15.66 -13.57
CA THR A 101 -9.82 -15.06 -13.17
C THR A 101 -9.66 -15.21 -11.66
N PRO A 102 -8.59 -15.83 -11.16
CA PRO A 102 -8.39 -15.94 -9.72
C PRO A 102 -8.31 -14.56 -9.07
N THR A 103 -9.03 -14.40 -7.97
CA THR A 103 -9.01 -13.23 -7.11
C THR A 103 -8.01 -13.40 -5.96
N ILE A 104 -7.70 -12.33 -5.25
CA ILE A 104 -6.88 -12.42 -4.04
C ILE A 104 -7.59 -13.24 -2.95
N SER A 105 -8.92 -13.22 -2.90
CA SER A 105 -9.71 -14.10 -2.01
C SER A 105 -9.43 -15.59 -2.28
N ASP A 106 -9.36 -15.98 -3.54
CA ASP A 106 -9.05 -17.36 -3.94
C ASP A 106 -7.64 -17.79 -3.51
N LEU A 107 -6.69 -16.85 -3.65
CA LEU A 107 -5.31 -17.02 -3.19
C LEU A 107 -5.24 -17.16 -1.66
N LEU A 108 -6.05 -16.41 -0.91
CA LEU A 108 -6.07 -16.46 0.56
C LEU A 108 -6.57 -17.81 1.09
N ASN A 109 -7.32 -18.58 0.30
CA ASN A 109 -7.73 -19.95 0.64
C ASN A 109 -6.62 -20.99 0.42
N ASP A 110 -5.45 -20.59 -0.07
CA ASP A 110 -4.29 -21.46 -0.29
C ASP A 110 -3.21 -21.21 0.77
N GLU A 111 -3.22 -22.02 1.83
CA GLU A 111 -2.29 -21.89 2.97
C GLU A 111 -0.82 -21.97 2.58
N ASP A 112 -0.43 -22.88 1.67
CA ASP A 112 0.96 -23.07 1.26
C ASP A 112 1.47 -21.87 0.45
N LEU A 113 0.63 -21.38 -0.46
CA LEU A 113 0.93 -20.16 -1.21
C LEU A 113 0.99 -18.95 -0.28
N LEU A 114 0.02 -18.80 0.61
CA LEU A 114 -0.03 -17.70 1.56
C LEU A 114 1.19 -17.70 2.48
N TYR A 115 1.60 -18.85 3.00
CA TYR A 115 2.83 -19.01 3.78
C TYR A 115 4.07 -18.59 2.99
N THR A 116 4.17 -19.01 1.72
CA THR A 116 5.27 -18.60 0.84
C THR A 116 5.30 -17.09 0.63
N LEU A 117 4.15 -16.44 0.47
CA LEU A 117 4.06 -15.00 0.32
C LEU A 117 4.44 -14.27 1.61
N GLN A 118 4.01 -14.75 2.78
CA GLN A 118 4.41 -14.19 4.07
C GLN A 118 5.93 -14.18 4.22
N ILE A 119 6.61 -15.31 3.98
CA ILE A 119 8.08 -15.37 4.04
C ILE A 119 8.75 -14.36 3.09
N LYS A 120 8.15 -14.13 1.90
CA LYS A 120 8.74 -13.28 0.87
C LYS A 120 8.44 -11.79 1.04
N LEU A 121 7.28 -11.45 1.58
CA LEU A 121 6.76 -10.09 1.59
C LEU A 121 6.77 -9.48 2.98
N ASP A 122 6.78 -10.27 4.06
CA ASP A 122 6.96 -9.72 5.40
C ASP A 122 8.37 -9.10 5.52
N PRO A 123 8.55 -8.09 6.39
CA PRO A 123 9.81 -7.38 6.49
C PRO A 123 10.92 -8.32 6.96
N CYS A 124 11.79 -8.74 6.05
CA CYS A 124 13.02 -9.46 6.39
C CYS A 124 14.27 -8.61 6.15
N HIS A 125 14.20 -7.61 5.25
CA HIS A 125 15.33 -6.76 4.90
C HIS A 125 14.86 -5.36 4.46
N PRO A 126 15.46 -4.27 4.97
CA PRO A 126 14.97 -2.90 4.73
C PRO A 126 15.03 -2.43 3.27
N THR A 127 15.93 -2.98 2.46
CA THR A 127 16.09 -2.57 1.05
C THR A 127 15.21 -3.33 0.06
N VAL A 128 14.58 -4.43 0.49
CA VAL A 128 13.72 -5.26 -0.38
C VAL A 128 12.30 -4.72 -0.33
N LYS A 129 11.71 -4.44 -1.50
CA LYS A 129 10.32 -3.98 -1.60
C LYS A 129 9.37 -5.03 -1.03
N ASN A 130 8.71 -4.71 0.06
CA ASN A 130 7.90 -5.62 0.88
C ASN A 130 6.39 -5.29 0.79
N TRP A 131 5.58 -5.94 1.62
CA TRP A 131 4.12 -5.70 1.70
C TRP A 131 3.76 -4.22 1.86
N ARG A 132 4.54 -3.44 2.63
CA ARG A 132 4.26 -2.02 2.89
C ARG A 132 4.35 -1.18 1.62
N ASN A 133 5.33 -1.49 0.76
CA ASN A 133 5.49 -0.84 -0.54
C ASN A 133 4.32 -1.17 -1.48
N PHE A 134 3.83 -2.40 -1.40
CA PHE A 134 2.70 -2.87 -2.21
C PHE A 134 1.40 -2.21 -1.76
N ALA A 135 1.14 -2.25 -0.46
CA ALA A 135 0.00 -1.62 0.20
C ALA A 135 -0.07 -0.11 -0.09
N SER A 136 1.05 0.60 0.08
CA SER A 136 1.13 2.04 -0.22
C SER A 136 0.84 2.32 -1.70
N LYS A 137 1.35 1.50 -2.63
CA LYS A 137 1.09 1.68 -4.06
C LYS A 137 -0.36 1.46 -4.45
N TRP A 138 -1.06 0.61 -3.72
CA TRP A 138 -2.49 0.38 -3.87
C TRP A 138 -3.36 1.36 -3.07
N GLY A 139 -2.76 2.38 -2.46
CA GLY A 139 -3.48 3.50 -1.86
C GLY A 139 -3.85 3.30 -0.39
N MET A 140 -3.25 2.34 0.31
CA MET A 140 -3.41 2.25 1.77
C MET A 140 -2.75 3.44 2.46
N SER A 141 -3.49 4.08 3.36
CA SER A 141 -3.04 5.23 4.15
C SER A 141 -1.94 4.87 5.14
N TYR A 142 -1.17 5.86 5.61
CA TYR A 142 -0.11 5.62 6.60
C TYR A 142 -0.66 4.96 7.88
N ASP A 143 -1.81 5.41 8.36
CA ASP A 143 -2.45 4.86 9.56
C ASP A 143 -2.86 3.40 9.36
N GLU A 144 -3.41 3.04 8.19
CA GLU A 144 -3.69 1.65 7.84
C GLU A 144 -2.42 0.79 7.81
N LEU A 145 -1.30 1.32 7.31
CA LEU A 145 -0.02 0.60 7.30
C LEU A 145 0.49 0.36 8.72
N CYS A 146 0.49 1.39 9.58
CA CYS A 146 0.90 1.26 10.98
C CYS A 146 -0.01 0.30 11.75
N PHE A 147 -1.31 0.32 11.47
CA PHE A 147 -2.26 -0.63 12.06
C PHE A 147 -1.93 -2.09 11.71
N LEU A 148 -1.46 -2.38 10.49
CA LEU A 148 -1.00 -3.72 10.14
C LEU A 148 0.31 -4.11 10.83
N GLU A 149 1.22 -3.16 11.02
CA GLU A 149 2.51 -3.39 11.71
C GLU A 149 2.34 -3.71 13.20
N GLN A 150 1.31 -3.16 13.84
CA GLN A 150 1.05 -3.36 15.28
C GLN A 150 0.33 -4.67 15.59
N LYS A 151 -0.24 -5.34 14.59
CA LYS A 151 -0.96 -6.60 14.78
C LYS A 151 0.01 -7.76 14.97
N GLN A 152 -0.44 -8.76 15.73
CA GLN A 152 0.28 -10.03 15.87
C GLN A 152 0.22 -10.90 14.60
N GLN A 153 -0.73 -10.63 13.70
CA GLN A 153 -0.84 -11.31 12.41
C GLN A 153 0.17 -10.77 11.41
N SER A 154 0.54 -11.60 10.43
CA SER A 154 1.39 -11.16 9.31
C SER A 154 0.76 -9.96 8.60
N PRO A 155 1.51 -8.85 8.41
CA PRO A 155 1.01 -7.68 7.71
C PRO A 155 0.77 -7.96 6.21
N THR A 156 1.46 -8.95 5.62
CA THR A 156 1.15 -9.42 4.26
C THR A 156 -0.29 -9.95 4.17
N VAL A 157 -0.75 -10.72 5.16
CA VAL A 157 -2.13 -11.23 5.20
C VAL A 157 -3.13 -10.09 5.27
N GLY A 158 -2.88 -9.10 6.14
CA GLY A 158 -3.75 -7.93 6.27
C GLY A 158 -3.85 -7.11 4.98
N PHE A 159 -2.73 -6.92 4.29
CA PHE A 159 -2.67 -6.26 2.98
C PHE A 159 -3.49 -7.00 1.92
N LEU A 160 -3.34 -8.33 1.84
CA LEU A 160 -4.07 -9.15 0.87
C LEU A 160 -5.57 -9.16 1.19
N LEU A 161 -5.95 -9.28 2.46
CA LEU A 161 -7.34 -9.26 2.89
C LEU A 161 -8.03 -7.93 2.56
N ARG A 162 -7.34 -6.80 2.73
CA ARG A 162 -7.86 -5.48 2.36
C ARG A 162 -8.14 -5.36 0.86
N ASN A 163 -7.47 -6.15 0.03
CA ASN A 163 -7.55 -6.13 -1.43
C ASN A 163 -8.13 -7.42 -2.00
N SER A 164 -8.93 -8.16 -1.21
CA SER A 164 -9.45 -9.49 -1.54
C SER A 164 -10.24 -9.55 -2.86
N GLU A 165 -10.86 -8.44 -3.26
CA GLU A 165 -11.64 -8.29 -4.49
C GLU A 165 -10.79 -8.06 -5.74
N ARG A 166 -9.50 -7.71 -5.60
CA ARG A 166 -8.59 -7.54 -6.73
C ARG A 166 -8.23 -8.89 -7.36
N THR A 167 -7.85 -8.88 -8.63
CA THR A 167 -7.38 -10.09 -9.30
C THR A 167 -5.92 -10.39 -8.95
N VAL A 168 -5.53 -11.66 -8.99
CA VAL A 168 -4.12 -12.06 -8.81
C VAL A 168 -3.24 -11.50 -9.93
N GLU A 169 -3.80 -11.25 -11.12
CA GLU A 169 -3.09 -10.59 -12.23
C GLU A 169 -2.64 -9.17 -11.86
N GLN A 170 -3.50 -8.38 -11.20
CA GLN A 170 -3.12 -7.05 -10.71
C GLN A 170 -1.99 -7.12 -9.67
N LEU A 171 -1.99 -8.15 -8.82
CA LEU A 171 -0.89 -8.40 -7.88
C LEU A 171 0.41 -8.77 -8.60
N ILE A 172 0.32 -9.57 -9.67
CA ILE A 172 1.45 -9.93 -10.53
C ILE A 172 2.03 -8.66 -11.19
N ASP A 173 1.20 -7.76 -11.68
CA ASP A 173 1.66 -6.49 -12.27
C ASP A 173 2.33 -5.58 -11.25
N LEU A 174 1.83 -5.57 -10.01
CA LEU A 174 2.51 -4.89 -8.92
C LEU A 174 3.89 -5.49 -8.62
N CYS A 175 4.02 -6.82 -8.67
CA CYS A 175 5.31 -7.50 -8.55
C CYS A 175 6.27 -7.09 -9.68
N LYS A 176 5.78 -6.99 -10.93
CA LYS A 176 6.58 -6.52 -12.08
C LYS A 176 7.05 -5.09 -11.86
N LEU A 177 6.16 -4.19 -11.42
CA LEU A 177 6.47 -2.78 -11.15
C LEU A 177 7.63 -2.65 -10.17
N TYR A 178 7.60 -3.41 -9.08
CA TYR A 178 8.65 -3.41 -8.07
C TYR A 178 9.81 -4.37 -8.35
N ARG A 179 9.81 -5.01 -9.53
CA ARG A 179 10.81 -6.01 -9.94
C ARG A 179 10.98 -7.15 -8.93
N ARG A 180 9.91 -7.52 -8.21
CA ARG A 180 9.84 -8.68 -7.30
C ARG A 180 9.59 -9.97 -8.09
N VAL A 181 10.59 -10.37 -8.87
CA VAL A 181 10.54 -11.55 -9.75
C VAL A 181 10.30 -12.84 -8.97
N ASP A 182 10.81 -12.92 -7.74
CA ASP A 182 10.65 -14.06 -6.85
C ASP A 182 9.19 -14.31 -6.44
N VAL A 183 8.44 -13.24 -6.15
CA VAL A 183 7.00 -13.32 -5.85
C VAL A 183 6.20 -13.51 -7.13
N GLN A 184 6.56 -12.78 -8.19
CA GLN A 184 5.91 -12.89 -9.50
C GLN A 184 5.91 -14.34 -10.02
N LYS A 185 7.04 -15.06 -9.92
CA LYS A 185 7.16 -16.46 -10.35
C LYS A 185 6.25 -17.39 -9.56
N VAL A 186 6.17 -17.20 -8.25
CA VAL A 186 5.30 -17.99 -7.37
C VAL A 186 3.83 -17.79 -7.77
N LEU A 187 3.39 -16.54 -7.90
CA LEU A 187 2.01 -16.21 -8.30
C LEU A 187 1.69 -16.72 -9.70
N SER A 188 2.60 -16.52 -10.67
CA SER A 188 2.39 -16.98 -12.05
C SER A 188 2.29 -18.50 -12.14
N LYS A 189 3.14 -19.23 -11.39
CA LYS A 189 3.04 -20.70 -11.31
C LYS A 189 1.68 -21.12 -10.76
N TRP A 190 1.26 -20.51 -9.66
CA TRP A 190 0.00 -20.86 -9.02
C TRP A 190 -1.19 -20.62 -9.95
N VAL A 191 -1.28 -19.46 -10.60
CA VAL A 191 -2.38 -19.13 -11.53
C VAL A 191 -2.47 -20.13 -12.69
N ASN A 192 -1.33 -20.55 -13.25
CA ASN A 192 -1.31 -21.40 -14.44
C ASN A 192 -1.37 -22.90 -14.14
N VAL A 193 -0.97 -23.34 -12.93
CA VAL A 193 -0.81 -24.75 -12.60
C VAL A 193 -1.72 -25.17 -11.45
N ASP A 194 -1.64 -24.51 -10.31
CA ASP A 194 -2.25 -24.99 -9.07
C ASP A 194 -3.73 -24.58 -8.96
N TRP A 195 -4.07 -23.35 -9.37
CA TRP A 195 -5.42 -22.80 -9.30
C TRP A 195 -6.45 -23.56 -10.16
N PRO A 196 -6.20 -23.86 -11.45
CA PRO A 196 -7.19 -24.56 -12.28
C PRO A 196 -7.51 -25.96 -11.74
N VAL A 197 -6.50 -26.66 -11.19
CA VAL A 197 -6.67 -28.00 -10.61
C VAL A 197 -7.62 -27.96 -9.39
N LYS A 198 -7.60 -26.87 -8.60
CA LYS A 198 -8.47 -26.70 -7.44
C LYS A 198 -9.92 -26.45 -7.84
N LEU A 199 -10.17 -25.65 -8.87
CA LEU A 199 -11.50 -25.42 -9.41
C LEU A 199 -12.14 -26.74 -9.87
N HIS A 200 -11.40 -27.57 -10.61
CA HIS A 200 -11.89 -28.88 -11.05
C HIS A 200 -12.18 -29.86 -9.92
N LYS A 201 -11.46 -29.79 -8.79
CA LYS A 201 -11.72 -30.62 -7.61
C LYS A 201 -12.97 -30.15 -6.86
N SER A 202 -13.16 -28.84 -6.73
CA SER A 202 -14.34 -28.26 -6.07
C SER A 202 -15.64 -28.61 -6.79
N VAL A 203 -15.66 -28.51 -8.13
CA VAL A 203 -16.84 -28.89 -8.93
C VAL A 203 -17.19 -30.38 -8.78
N LYS A 204 -16.18 -31.26 -8.73
CA LYS A 204 -16.40 -32.72 -8.57
C LYS A 204 -16.86 -33.12 -7.18
N SER A 205 -16.54 -32.34 -6.15
CA SER A 205 -16.98 -32.62 -4.77
C SER A 205 -18.40 -32.12 -4.48
N SER A 206 -18.99 -31.33 -5.40
CA SER A 206 -20.32 -30.74 -5.24
C SER A 206 -21.41 -31.44 -6.08
N MET A 207 -21.07 -32.56 -6.73
CA MET A 207 -21.99 -33.47 -7.43
C MET A 207 -22.08 -34.79 -6.66
#